data_AF-A0A3N5SJS1-F1
#
_entry.id   AF-A0A3N5SJS1-F1
#
_cell.length_a   1.000
_cell.length_b   1.000
_cell.length_c   1.000
_cell.angle_alpha   90.00
_cell.angle_beta   90.00
_cell.angle_gamma   90.00
#
_symmetry.space_group_name_H-M   'P 1'
#
loop_
_entity.id
_entity.type
_entity.pdbx_description
1 polymer ?
#
loop_
_entity_poly.entity_id
_entity_poly.type
_entity_poly.pdbx_seq_one_letter_code
_entity_poly.pdbx_strand_id
1 'polypeptide(L)'
;MPARLRDVVPALYPARINAVTRSCARSTPNYWHAAQKSSGPGIQPAATACSGWWVRAAFGGRFPARGVSISRAFPPSPPPLMQTVRYNEAELLHGRMRATMFRNIIWDVDGTLFDTYPAIARAFQAALNGLGKDASLDWIEGLAKTSVSYCVTTLANQYQLSEEDIGQAFGEHYDRTPLEEQPPFPGVITVCEYICTLGGMNVIVTHRGRAGTNELLAANKMTHYFAGCLARDDGYPRKPHPAAFEAVLKTHNLPREETMAVGDRDIDVLAGQAAGIFTCLFGLKTDGAVAHLNIGSFDELYRYLCQGAANA
;
A
#
# COMPACT_ATOMS: atom_id res chain seq x y z
N MET A 1 -38.08 -24.72 37.67
CA MET A 1 -37.99 -23.83 38.84
C MET A 1 -38.08 -24.66 40.11
N PRO A 2 -37.50 -24.27 41.26
CA PRO A 2 -36.76 -23.03 41.63
C PRO A 2 -35.31 -23.34 42.12
N ALA A 3 -34.38 -22.44 42.52
CA ALA A 3 -34.16 -20.99 42.48
C ALA A 3 -32.67 -20.68 42.79
N ARG A 4 -32.08 -19.73 42.04
CA ARG A 4 -31.27 -18.53 42.40
C ARG A 4 -30.16 -18.56 43.47
N LEU A 5 -28.99 -18.11 43.03
CA LEU A 5 -27.94 -17.27 43.68
C LEU A 5 -27.11 -16.71 42.50
N ARG A 6 -27.18 -15.48 41.98
CA ARG A 6 -27.02 -14.11 42.50
C ARG A 6 -25.71 -13.83 43.24
N ASP A 7 -24.92 -12.97 42.58
CA ASP A 7 -23.94 -12.00 43.07
C ASP A 7 -22.62 -12.62 43.58
N VAL A 8 -21.45 -12.37 42.96
CA VAL A 8 -20.65 -11.14 43.08
C VAL A 8 -19.74 -10.95 41.84
N VAL A 9 -19.87 -9.81 41.15
CA VAL A 9 -18.82 -9.22 40.28
C VAL A 9 -18.58 -7.80 40.80
N PRO A 10 -17.35 -7.37 41.15
CA PRO A 10 -17.12 -5.99 41.51
C PRO A 10 -17.05 -5.13 40.24
N ALA A 11 -18.01 -4.21 40.13
CA ALA A 11 -17.97 -3.08 39.22
C ALA A 11 -16.88 -2.08 39.67
N LEU A 12 -15.97 -1.74 38.77
CA LEU A 12 -15.15 -0.53 38.87
C LEU A 12 -14.98 0.09 37.48
N TYR A 13 -15.96 0.91 37.08
CA TYR A 13 -15.76 2.05 36.18
C TYR A 13 -16.88 3.06 36.48
N PRO A 14 -16.61 4.24 37.06
CA PRO A 14 -17.56 5.33 37.02
C PRO A 14 -17.50 6.00 35.64
N ALA A 15 -18.67 6.11 35.04
CA ALA A 15 -18.93 6.95 33.90
C ALA A 15 -18.46 8.39 34.14
N ARG A 16 -17.68 8.93 33.20
CA ARG A 16 -17.73 10.35 32.82
C ARG A 16 -17.76 10.44 31.30
N ILE A 17 -18.96 10.22 30.76
CA ILE A 17 -19.31 10.75 29.44
C ILE A 17 -19.45 12.26 29.62
N ASN A 18 -18.35 12.97 29.42
CA ASN A 18 -18.42 14.39 29.09
C ASN A 18 -18.52 14.50 27.58
N ALA A 19 -19.63 15.07 27.12
CA ALA A 19 -19.82 15.49 25.75
C ALA A 19 -18.64 16.37 25.30
N VAL A 20 -17.80 15.82 24.43
CA VAL A 20 -16.92 16.61 23.55
C VAL A 20 -17.48 16.50 22.14
N THR A 21 -18.69 17.04 21.98
CA THR A 21 -19.12 17.56 20.68
C THR A 21 -18.53 18.96 20.55
N ARG A 22 -17.33 19.04 19.96
CA ARG A 22 -16.79 20.17 19.15
C ARG A 22 -15.27 20.02 19.00
N SER A 23 -14.81 20.22 17.76
CA SER A 23 -13.43 20.49 17.35
C SER A 23 -12.56 19.33 16.84
N CYS A 24 -13.04 18.59 15.83
CA CYS A 24 -12.14 18.07 14.77
C CYS A 24 -12.04 19.01 13.55
N ALA A 25 -12.61 20.22 13.65
CA ALA A 25 -12.48 21.26 12.63
C ALA A 25 -11.51 22.34 13.12
N ARG A 26 -10.20 22.10 12.96
CA ARG A 26 -9.21 23.18 12.85
C ARG A 26 -7.96 22.71 12.09
N SER A 27 -7.91 23.20 10.84
CA SER A 27 -6.75 23.39 9.97
C SER A 27 -5.87 22.18 9.63
N THR A 28 -6.40 21.28 8.81
CA THR A 28 -5.64 20.67 7.71
C THR A 28 -6.39 20.98 6.40
N PRO A 29 -5.72 21.28 5.28
CA PRO A 29 -6.43 21.50 4.03
C PRO A 29 -7.16 20.21 3.65
N ASN A 30 -8.49 20.29 3.52
CA ASN A 30 -9.31 19.23 2.94
C ASN A 30 -8.91 19.05 1.47
N TYR A 31 -7.97 18.16 1.18
CA TYR A 31 -7.64 17.73 -0.19
C TYR A 31 -8.67 16.73 -0.75
N TRP A 32 -9.94 16.90 -0.39
CA TRP A 32 -11.05 16.04 -0.80
C TRP A 32 -11.91 16.63 -1.93
N HIS A 33 -11.64 17.87 -2.39
CA HIS A 33 -12.37 18.45 -3.52
C HIS A 33 -11.48 19.29 -4.43
N ALA A 34 -11.17 18.77 -5.62
CA ALA A 34 -10.89 19.57 -6.80
C ALA A 34 -11.06 18.72 -8.07
N ALA A 35 -12.28 18.70 -8.62
CA ALA A 35 -12.53 18.64 -10.06
C ALA A 35 -14.05 18.57 -10.32
N GLN A 36 -14.69 19.73 -10.52
CA GLN A 36 -15.77 19.87 -11.51
C GLN A 36 -16.23 21.34 -11.67
N LYS A 37 -16.35 21.73 -12.94
CA LYS A 37 -17.02 22.89 -13.55
C LYS A 37 -16.24 24.21 -13.68
N SER A 38 -15.82 24.48 -14.91
CA SER A 38 -16.39 25.60 -15.68
C SER A 38 -16.22 25.39 -17.18
N SER A 39 -17.34 25.49 -17.89
CA SER A 39 -17.52 25.35 -19.33
C SER A 39 -17.47 26.71 -20.05
N GLY A 40 -16.74 26.78 -21.16
CA GLY A 40 -17.00 27.61 -22.35
C GLY A 40 -16.12 28.87 -22.56
N PRO A 41 -15.97 29.39 -23.80
CA PRO A 41 -15.96 28.72 -25.11
C PRO A 41 -14.75 29.11 -26.01
N GLY A 42 -14.40 28.21 -26.95
CA GLY A 42 -13.96 28.50 -28.32
C GLY A 42 -12.63 29.25 -28.58
N ILE A 43 -11.70 28.58 -29.28
CA ILE A 43 -11.16 28.94 -30.62
C ILE A 43 -10.01 27.96 -30.97
N GLN A 44 -10.19 27.21 -32.07
CA GLN A 44 -9.14 26.51 -32.88
C GLN A 44 -8.51 27.52 -33.87
N PRO A 45 -7.38 27.26 -34.58
CA PRO A 45 -6.82 25.97 -35.08
C PRO A 45 -5.27 25.90 -34.86
N ALA A 46 -4.42 25.01 -35.38
CA ALA A 46 -4.42 24.07 -36.51
C ALA A 46 -3.32 23.00 -36.30
N ALA A 47 -3.41 21.92 -37.10
CA ALA A 47 -2.53 20.77 -37.16
C ALA A 47 -1.10 21.05 -37.65
N THR A 48 -0.13 20.21 -37.25
CA THR A 48 0.75 19.49 -38.21
C THR A 48 1.52 18.35 -37.54
N ALA A 49 1.53 17.21 -38.23
CA ALA A 49 2.35 16.03 -37.96
C ALA A 49 3.79 16.23 -38.46
N CYS A 50 4.75 15.43 -37.95
CA CYS A 50 5.65 14.59 -38.78
C CYS A 50 6.77 13.89 -37.96
N SER A 51 6.90 12.58 -38.20
CA SER A 51 8.13 11.75 -38.33
C SER A 51 9.37 12.07 -37.46
N GLY A 52 9.95 11.14 -36.69
CA GLY A 52 10.38 9.81 -37.12
C GLY A 52 11.73 9.87 -37.84
N TRP A 53 12.85 9.62 -37.13
CA TRP A 53 14.17 9.39 -37.74
C TRP A 53 14.95 8.30 -37.00
N TRP A 54 15.26 7.24 -37.74
CA TRP A 54 16.31 6.26 -37.46
C TRP A 54 17.66 6.80 -37.94
N VAL A 55 18.78 6.30 -37.38
CA VAL A 55 19.89 5.62 -38.09
C VAL A 55 21.17 5.58 -37.23
N ARG A 56 21.73 4.36 -37.13
CA ARG A 56 23.08 3.98 -36.69
C ARG A 56 24.17 4.49 -37.65
N ALA A 57 25.38 4.77 -37.17
CA ALA A 57 26.61 4.35 -37.85
C ALA A 57 27.84 4.41 -36.93
N ALA A 58 28.76 3.48 -37.19
CA ALA A 58 29.97 3.15 -36.44
C ALA A 58 31.26 3.68 -37.11
N PHE A 59 32.40 3.27 -36.53
CA PHE A 59 33.81 3.45 -36.94
C PHE A 59 34.42 4.79 -36.52
N GLY A 60 35.61 4.88 -35.91
CA GLY A 60 36.78 4.01 -35.91
C GLY A 60 37.96 4.84 -36.41
N GLY A 61 38.92 5.21 -35.55
CA GLY A 61 40.05 6.05 -35.96
C GLY A 61 41.11 6.23 -34.87
N ARG A 62 42.37 5.93 -35.22
CA ARG A 62 43.57 5.83 -34.38
C ARG A 62 44.15 7.19 -33.96
N PHE A 63 44.85 7.17 -32.82
CA PHE A 63 45.72 8.21 -32.25
C PHE A 63 46.95 8.57 -33.13
N PRO A 64 47.55 9.74 -32.87
CA PRO A 64 49.00 9.82 -32.72
C PRO A 64 49.43 10.37 -31.35
N ALA A 65 50.56 9.84 -30.88
CA ALA A 65 51.20 10.13 -29.61
C ALA A 65 51.94 11.48 -29.60
N ARG A 66 51.88 12.20 -28.46
CA ARG A 66 52.95 13.08 -27.98
C ARG A 66 53.08 12.95 -26.48
N GLY A 67 54.32 12.84 -26.04
CA GLY A 67 54.70 12.48 -24.68
C GLY A 67 54.41 13.56 -23.65
N VAL A 68 54.15 13.09 -22.43
CA VAL A 68 54.20 13.89 -21.21
C VAL A 68 54.99 13.07 -20.18
N SER A 69 55.96 13.75 -19.57
CA SER A 69 56.80 13.28 -18.46
C SER A 69 55.94 12.78 -17.30
N ILE A 70 56.17 11.55 -16.84
CA ILE A 70 55.50 10.99 -15.67
C ILE A 70 56.43 11.18 -14.46
N SER A 71 56.23 12.27 -13.71
CA SER A 71 56.74 12.38 -12.35
C SER A 71 56.04 11.33 -11.49
N ARG A 72 56.81 10.44 -10.84
CA ARG A 72 56.30 9.49 -9.84
C ARG A 72 55.67 10.26 -8.67
N ALA A 73 54.36 10.46 -8.70
CA ALA A 73 53.57 10.79 -7.54
C ALA A 73 53.24 9.47 -6.81
N PHE A 74 53.69 9.35 -5.55
CA PHE A 74 53.23 8.29 -4.65
C PHE A 74 51.71 8.44 -4.43
N PRO A 75 50.94 7.34 -4.38
CA PRO A 75 49.52 7.42 -4.05
C PRO A 75 49.34 7.94 -2.61
N PRO A 76 48.30 8.75 -2.33
CA PRO A 76 47.98 9.10 -0.95
C PRO A 76 47.62 7.83 -0.17
N SER A 77 48.02 7.81 1.10
CA SER A 77 47.76 6.74 2.06
C SER A 77 46.28 6.33 2.06
N PRO A 78 45.94 5.03 2.22
CA PRO A 78 44.55 4.63 2.37
C PRO A 78 43.94 5.29 3.62
N PRO A 79 42.65 5.65 3.59
CA PRO A 79 41.97 6.19 4.77
C PRO A 79 42.04 5.15 5.91
N PRO A 80 42.05 5.59 7.18
CA PRO A 80 42.09 4.66 8.30
C PRO A 80 40.90 3.71 8.22
N LEU A 81 41.18 2.41 8.43
CA LEU A 81 40.18 1.36 8.53
C LEU A 81 39.03 1.85 9.40
N MET A 82 37.85 1.94 8.80
CA MET A 82 36.59 2.15 9.47
C MET A 82 36.56 1.19 10.66
N GLN A 83 36.54 1.73 11.88
CA GLN A 83 36.40 0.91 13.08
C GLN A 83 35.20 0.00 12.83
N THR A 84 35.44 -1.30 12.86
CA THR A 84 34.38 -2.30 12.79
C THR A 84 33.51 -2.02 14.02
N VAL A 85 32.36 -1.39 13.81
CA VAL A 85 31.33 -1.28 14.84
C VAL A 85 30.90 -2.72 15.08
N ARG A 86 31.51 -3.35 16.08
CA ARG A 86 31.02 -4.62 16.60
C ARG A 86 29.74 -4.28 17.33
N TYR A 87 28.61 -4.43 16.64
CA TYR A 87 27.34 -4.54 17.33
C TYR A 87 27.41 -5.81 18.16
N ASN A 88 27.43 -5.67 19.48
CA ASN A 88 27.30 -6.82 20.36
C ASN A 88 25.93 -7.46 20.08
N GLU A 89 25.89 -8.76 19.79
CA GLU A 89 24.62 -9.51 19.65
C GLU A 89 23.73 -9.33 20.90
N ALA A 90 24.33 -9.05 22.06
CA ALA A 90 23.62 -8.72 23.29
C ALA A 90 22.89 -7.36 23.25
N GLU A 91 23.34 -6.35 22.50
CA GLU A 91 22.61 -5.07 22.34
C GLU A 91 21.45 -5.18 21.35
N LEU A 92 21.53 -6.08 20.36
CA LEU A 92 20.41 -6.42 19.49
C LEU A 92 19.32 -7.22 20.22
N LEU A 93 19.70 -8.00 21.25
CA LEU A 93 18.77 -8.79 22.06
C LEU A 93 18.27 -8.07 23.33
N HIS A 94 19.01 -7.08 23.86
CA HIS A 94 18.67 -6.33 25.09
C HIS A 94 18.41 -4.83 24.88
N GLY A 95 18.46 -4.35 23.64
CA GLY A 95 17.83 -3.09 23.25
C GLY A 95 16.33 -3.23 23.43
N ARG A 96 15.89 -2.99 24.67
CA ARG A 96 14.51 -3.01 25.15
C ARG A 96 13.56 -2.70 24.02
N MET A 97 12.56 -3.57 23.86
CA MET A 97 11.24 -3.18 23.42
C MET A 97 10.87 -1.86 24.13
N ARG A 98 11.27 -0.72 23.58
CA ARG A 98 10.45 0.47 23.74
C ARG A 98 9.13 0.01 23.17
N ALA A 99 8.09 0.08 23.97
CA ALA A 99 6.76 -0.12 23.48
C ALA A 99 6.53 0.95 22.41
N THR A 100 6.85 0.61 21.16
CA THR A 100 6.74 1.55 20.07
C THR A 100 5.25 1.72 19.83
N MET A 101 4.76 2.88 20.22
CA MET A 101 3.36 3.23 20.07
C MET A 101 3.09 3.60 18.63
N PHE A 102 2.62 2.62 17.84
CA PHE A 102 2.14 2.91 16.50
C PHE A 102 0.84 3.68 16.58
N ARG A 103 0.90 4.95 16.18
CA ARG A 103 -0.26 5.84 16.09
C ARG A 103 -0.73 6.02 14.66
N ASN A 104 0.08 5.66 13.67
CA ASN A 104 -0.26 5.89 12.27
C ASN A 104 -0.13 4.60 11.46
N ILE A 105 -1.06 4.39 10.54
CA ILE A 105 -1.02 3.25 9.63
C ILE A 105 -1.19 3.71 8.19
N ILE A 106 -0.28 3.25 7.33
CA ILE A 106 -0.37 3.33 5.87
C ILE A 106 -0.88 1.97 5.35
N TRP A 107 -2.03 1.97 4.69
CA TRP A 107 -2.77 0.78 4.30
C TRP A 107 -2.70 0.53 2.78
N ASP A 108 -2.47 -0.72 2.37
CA ASP A 108 -2.98 -1.20 1.07
C ASP A 108 -4.49 -1.45 1.12
N VAL A 109 -5.12 -1.63 -0.05
CA VAL A 109 -6.58 -1.82 -0.19
C VAL A 109 -6.92 -3.26 -0.54
N ASP A 110 -6.62 -3.68 -1.77
CA ASP A 110 -6.97 -5.00 -2.29
C ASP A 110 -6.20 -6.08 -1.53
N GLY A 111 -6.90 -7.05 -0.95
CA GLY A 111 -6.27 -8.10 -0.15
C GLY A 111 -5.88 -7.69 1.26
N THR A 112 -6.07 -6.42 1.65
CA THR A 112 -5.69 -5.90 2.97
C THR A 112 -6.88 -5.26 3.71
N LEU A 113 -7.40 -4.14 3.23
CA LEU A 113 -8.61 -3.54 3.81
C LEU A 113 -9.85 -4.32 3.39
N PHE A 114 -9.90 -4.75 2.13
CA PHE A 114 -11.05 -5.41 1.52
C PHE A 114 -10.65 -6.74 0.88
N ASP A 115 -11.49 -7.75 1.07
CA ASP A 115 -11.34 -9.07 0.43
C ASP A 115 -11.86 -8.99 -1.02
N THR A 116 -11.00 -8.48 -1.91
CA THR A 116 -11.37 -8.19 -3.30
C THR A 116 -11.00 -9.30 -4.28
N TYR A 117 -10.10 -10.21 -3.90
CA TYR A 117 -9.59 -11.25 -4.82
C TYR A 117 -10.66 -12.21 -5.35
N PRO A 118 -11.62 -12.70 -4.53
CA PRO A 118 -12.69 -13.56 -5.05
C PRO A 118 -13.53 -12.87 -6.14
N ALA A 119 -13.82 -11.58 -5.95
CA ALA A 119 -14.55 -10.76 -6.91
C ALA A 119 -13.74 -10.54 -8.20
N ILE A 120 -12.46 -10.19 -8.07
CA ILE A 120 -11.54 -10.05 -9.22
C ILE A 120 -11.47 -11.36 -10.01
N ALA A 121 -11.35 -12.51 -9.33
CA ALA A 121 -11.29 -13.81 -9.97
C ALA A 121 -12.57 -14.15 -10.75
N ARG A 122 -13.75 -13.87 -10.17
CA ARG A 122 -15.04 -14.03 -10.86
C ARG A 122 -15.17 -13.13 -12.10
N ALA A 123 -14.71 -11.89 -12.02
CA ALA A 123 -14.74 -10.98 -13.16
C ALA A 123 -13.84 -11.47 -14.31
N PHE A 124 -12.64 -11.95 -14.01
CA PHE A 124 -11.75 -12.58 -15.00
C PHE A 124 -12.35 -13.86 -15.59
N GLN A 125 -12.95 -14.73 -14.76
CA GLN A 125 -13.58 -15.95 -15.24
C GLN A 125 -14.75 -15.62 -16.18
N ALA A 126 -15.58 -14.64 -15.84
CA ALA A 126 -16.66 -14.17 -16.70
C ALA A 126 -16.13 -13.62 -18.04
N ALA A 127 -15.05 -12.84 -18.01
CA ALA A 127 -14.38 -12.34 -19.20
C ALA A 127 -13.87 -13.48 -20.10
N LEU A 128 -13.18 -14.48 -19.53
CA LEU A 128 -12.71 -15.65 -20.28
C LEU A 128 -13.88 -16.44 -20.89
N ASN A 129 -14.94 -16.66 -20.12
CA ASN A 129 -16.14 -17.36 -20.59
C ASN A 129 -16.78 -16.64 -21.79
N GLY A 130 -16.83 -15.30 -21.75
CA GLY A 130 -17.30 -14.47 -22.87
C GLY A 130 -16.42 -14.60 -24.12
N LEU A 131 -15.14 -14.91 -23.95
CA LEU A 131 -14.17 -15.18 -25.03
C LEU A 131 -14.08 -16.68 -25.39
N GLY A 132 -14.98 -17.52 -24.87
CA GLY A 132 -15.04 -18.95 -25.16
C GLY A 132 -13.90 -19.77 -24.53
N LYS A 133 -13.29 -19.26 -23.45
CA LYS A 133 -12.26 -19.93 -22.66
C LYS A 133 -12.74 -20.12 -21.22
N ASP A 134 -12.09 -21.00 -20.48
CA ASP A 134 -12.41 -21.23 -19.06
C ASP A 134 -11.13 -21.53 -18.27
N ALA A 135 -11.11 -21.10 -17.02
CA ALA A 135 -10.04 -21.27 -16.05
C ALA A 135 -10.63 -21.38 -14.64
N SER A 136 -9.98 -22.14 -13.76
CA SER A 136 -10.42 -22.26 -12.38
C SER A 136 -10.24 -20.95 -11.62
N LEU A 137 -11.20 -20.62 -10.75
CA LEU A 137 -11.14 -19.43 -9.90
C LEU A 137 -9.86 -19.42 -9.06
N ASP A 138 -9.47 -20.54 -8.46
CA ASP A 138 -8.26 -20.64 -7.64
C ASP A 138 -6.99 -20.25 -8.41
N TRP A 139 -6.89 -20.64 -9.69
CA TRP A 139 -5.74 -20.30 -10.51
C TRP A 139 -5.75 -18.80 -10.84
N ILE A 140 -6.88 -18.28 -11.30
CA ILE A 140 -7.05 -16.85 -11.60
C ILE A 140 -6.75 -16.00 -10.36
N GLU A 141 -7.29 -16.37 -9.21
CA GLU A 141 -7.07 -15.67 -7.94
C GLU A 141 -5.58 -15.66 -7.56
N GLY A 142 -4.90 -16.79 -7.73
CA GLY A 142 -3.46 -16.89 -7.52
C GLY A 142 -2.65 -15.95 -8.41
N LEU A 143 -3.05 -15.79 -9.67
CA LEU A 143 -2.43 -14.82 -10.59
C LEU A 143 -2.74 -13.36 -10.21
N ALA A 144 -4.00 -13.08 -9.83
CA ALA A 144 -4.46 -11.75 -9.46
C ALA A 144 -3.77 -11.22 -8.19
N LYS A 145 -3.43 -12.12 -7.25
CA LYS A 145 -2.61 -11.82 -6.06
C LYS A 145 -1.20 -11.33 -6.41
N THR A 146 -0.63 -11.74 -7.54
CA THR A 146 0.60 -11.11 -8.05
C THR A 146 0.28 -9.71 -8.58
N SER A 147 -0.59 -9.62 -9.60
CA SER A 147 -1.22 -8.36 -10.03
C SER A 147 -2.30 -8.63 -11.09
N VAL A 148 -3.20 -7.68 -11.28
CA VAL A 148 -4.17 -7.69 -12.40
C VAL A 148 -3.45 -7.78 -13.75
N SER A 149 -2.39 -7.00 -13.98
CA SER A 149 -1.63 -7.03 -15.23
C SER A 149 -0.94 -8.38 -15.47
N TYR A 150 -0.36 -8.97 -14.42
CA TYR A 150 0.23 -10.31 -14.50
C TYR A 150 -0.84 -11.35 -14.86
N CYS A 151 -2.02 -11.28 -14.24
CA CYS A 151 -3.15 -12.14 -14.56
C CYS A 151 -3.56 -12.02 -16.04
N VAL A 152 -3.73 -10.79 -16.55
CA VAL A 152 -4.02 -10.54 -17.97
C VAL A 152 -2.96 -11.18 -18.87
N THR A 153 -1.68 -10.87 -18.67
CA THR A 153 -0.58 -11.39 -19.49
C THR A 153 -0.51 -12.92 -19.45
N THR A 154 -0.65 -13.53 -18.27
CA THR A 154 -0.60 -14.99 -18.15
C THR A 154 -1.78 -15.67 -18.84
N LEU A 155 -3.01 -15.15 -18.66
CA LEU A 155 -4.20 -15.69 -19.30
C LEU A 155 -4.16 -15.49 -20.83
N ALA A 156 -3.71 -14.33 -21.31
CA ALA A 156 -3.54 -14.05 -22.73
C ALA A 156 -2.58 -15.05 -23.38
N ASN A 157 -1.42 -15.27 -22.76
CA ASN A 157 -0.44 -16.23 -23.24
C ASN A 157 -0.96 -17.68 -23.21
N GLN A 158 -1.66 -18.07 -22.12
CA GLN A 158 -2.20 -19.42 -21.97
C GLN A 158 -3.22 -19.75 -23.07
N TYR A 159 -4.13 -18.83 -23.38
CA TYR A 159 -5.26 -19.07 -24.28
C TYR A 159 -5.09 -18.48 -25.68
N GLN A 160 -3.91 -17.90 -25.96
CA GLN A 160 -3.55 -17.25 -27.22
C GLN A 160 -4.57 -16.17 -27.61
N LEU A 161 -4.94 -15.36 -26.62
CA LEU A 161 -5.83 -14.21 -26.73
C LEU A 161 -5.04 -12.91 -26.69
N SER A 162 -5.66 -11.81 -27.11
CA SER A 162 -5.09 -10.48 -26.90
C SER A 162 -5.16 -10.09 -25.42
N GLU A 163 -4.08 -9.48 -24.90
CA GLU A 163 -4.13 -8.83 -23.57
C GLU A 163 -5.16 -7.70 -23.52
N GLU A 164 -5.35 -6.99 -24.63
CA GLU A 164 -6.35 -5.93 -24.76
C GLU A 164 -7.77 -6.48 -24.62
N ASP A 165 -8.08 -7.59 -25.32
CA ASP A 165 -9.41 -8.21 -25.28
C ASP A 165 -9.75 -8.71 -23.87
N ILE A 166 -8.81 -9.40 -23.22
CA ILE A 166 -9.00 -9.87 -21.84
C ILE A 166 -9.12 -8.69 -20.89
N GLY A 167 -8.26 -7.68 -21.03
CA GLY A 167 -8.25 -6.50 -20.17
C GLY A 167 -9.56 -5.70 -20.26
N GLN A 168 -10.07 -5.50 -21.48
CA GLN A 168 -11.35 -4.82 -21.70
C GLN A 168 -12.51 -5.63 -21.12
N ALA A 169 -12.62 -6.92 -21.47
CA ALA A 169 -13.69 -7.77 -20.98
C ALA A 169 -13.67 -7.89 -19.45
N PHE A 170 -12.48 -8.02 -18.84
CA PHE A 170 -12.31 -7.99 -17.39
C PHE A 170 -12.83 -6.68 -16.80
N GLY A 171 -12.44 -5.52 -17.34
CA GLY A 171 -12.89 -4.21 -16.86
C GLY A 171 -14.41 -4.10 -16.87
N GLU A 172 -15.05 -4.49 -17.97
CA GLU A 172 -16.52 -4.46 -18.09
C GLU A 172 -17.23 -5.37 -17.08
N HIS A 173 -16.67 -6.54 -16.77
CA HIS A 173 -17.23 -7.43 -15.76
C HIS A 173 -16.94 -6.93 -14.33
N TYR A 174 -15.75 -6.37 -14.10
CA TYR A 174 -15.35 -5.87 -12.80
C TYR A 174 -16.16 -4.63 -12.39
N ASP A 175 -16.43 -3.72 -13.32
CA ASP A 175 -17.25 -2.51 -13.09
C ASP A 175 -18.71 -2.85 -12.69
N ARG A 176 -19.18 -4.07 -13.01
CA ARG A 176 -20.52 -4.57 -12.62
C ARG A 176 -20.49 -5.41 -11.34
N THR A 177 -19.33 -5.59 -10.74
CA THR A 177 -19.19 -6.40 -9.53
C THR A 177 -19.84 -5.69 -8.33
N PRO A 178 -20.77 -6.33 -7.62
CA PRO A 178 -21.37 -5.75 -6.43
C PRO A 178 -20.32 -5.39 -5.37
N LEU A 179 -20.48 -4.24 -4.70
CA LEU A 179 -19.54 -3.81 -3.66
C LEU A 179 -19.63 -4.70 -2.41
N GLU A 180 -20.80 -5.32 -2.17
CA GLU A 180 -21.04 -6.24 -1.06
C GLU A 180 -20.26 -7.56 -1.21
N GLU A 181 -19.87 -7.91 -2.44
CA GLU A 181 -19.02 -9.06 -2.73
C GLU A 181 -17.53 -8.78 -2.47
N GLN A 182 -17.20 -7.57 -2.02
CA GLN A 182 -15.85 -7.10 -1.69
C GLN A 182 -15.83 -6.54 -0.25
N PRO A 183 -16.17 -7.37 0.75
CA PRO A 183 -16.33 -6.90 2.13
C PRO A 183 -14.98 -6.51 2.75
N PRO A 184 -14.98 -5.65 3.77
CA PRO A 184 -13.79 -5.43 4.58
C PRO A 184 -13.40 -6.73 5.29
N PHE A 185 -12.09 -6.94 5.49
CA PHE A 185 -11.64 -8.08 6.26
C PHE A 185 -12.11 -8.01 7.73
N PRO A 186 -12.47 -9.14 8.36
CA PRO A 186 -12.89 -9.14 9.77
C PRO A 186 -11.87 -8.47 10.69
N GLY A 187 -12.34 -7.54 11.52
CA GLY A 187 -11.53 -6.81 12.51
C GLY A 187 -10.82 -5.55 11.99
N VAL A 188 -10.76 -5.32 10.67
CA VAL A 188 -10.00 -4.18 10.11
C VAL A 188 -10.59 -2.83 10.52
N ILE A 189 -11.93 -2.72 10.55
CA ILE A 189 -12.63 -1.50 10.99
C ILE A 189 -12.29 -1.18 12.44
N THR A 190 -12.21 -2.20 13.31
CA THR A 190 -11.82 -2.04 14.72
C THR A 190 -10.42 -1.46 14.85
N VAL A 191 -9.48 -1.89 14.00
CA VAL A 191 -8.12 -1.35 13.98
C VAL A 191 -8.13 0.12 13.52
N CYS A 192 -8.85 0.43 12.44
CA CYS A 192 -8.99 1.81 11.95
C CYS A 192 -9.57 2.74 13.02
N GLU A 193 -10.65 2.30 13.69
CA GLU A 193 -11.26 3.02 14.82
C GLU A 193 -10.26 3.26 15.95
N TYR A 194 -9.56 2.21 16.36
CA TYR A 194 -8.58 2.29 17.43
C TYR A 194 -7.50 3.34 17.15
N ILE A 195 -6.94 3.36 15.95
CA ILE A 195 -5.99 4.39 15.52
C ILE A 195 -6.57 5.80 15.66
N CYS A 196 -7.83 6.01 15.24
CA CYS A 196 -8.50 7.28 15.43
C CYS A 196 -8.70 7.64 16.92
N THR A 197 -9.00 6.68 17.80
CA THR A 197 -9.14 6.94 19.24
C THR A 197 -7.83 7.38 19.90
N LEU A 198 -6.68 6.99 19.35
CA LEU A 198 -5.35 7.43 19.79
C LEU A 198 -4.98 8.84 19.29
N GLY A 199 -5.86 9.51 18.51
CA GLY A 199 -5.55 10.75 17.80
C GLY A 199 -4.61 10.55 16.60
N GLY A 200 -4.48 9.30 16.16
CA GLY A 200 -3.62 8.89 15.06
C GLY A 200 -4.26 9.00 13.69
N MET A 201 -3.51 8.65 12.63
CA MET A 201 -3.98 8.73 11.25
C MET A 201 -3.92 7.39 10.51
N ASN A 202 -5.00 7.05 9.82
CA ASN A 202 -4.99 6.04 8.76
C ASN A 202 -4.84 6.76 7.40
N VAL A 203 -3.94 6.28 6.56
CA VAL A 203 -3.74 6.79 5.18
C VAL A 203 -3.63 5.61 4.22
N ILE A 204 -4.16 5.74 3.00
CA ILE A 204 -4.12 4.66 2.00
C ILE A 204 -3.00 4.91 0.98
N VAL A 205 -2.26 3.86 0.61
CA VAL A 205 -1.40 3.80 -0.57
C VAL A 205 -1.69 2.53 -1.38
N THR A 206 -2.32 2.70 -2.54
CA THR A 206 -2.83 1.57 -3.34
C THR A 206 -2.52 1.69 -4.83
N HIS A 207 -2.48 0.55 -5.52
CA HIS A 207 -2.46 0.49 -7.00
C HIS A 207 -3.87 0.45 -7.61
N ARG A 208 -4.92 0.50 -6.78
CA ARG A 208 -6.31 0.69 -7.19
C ARG A 208 -6.53 2.12 -7.66
N GLY A 209 -7.48 2.32 -8.58
CA GLY A 209 -7.93 3.65 -8.98
C GLY A 209 -8.72 4.34 -7.87
N ARG A 210 -8.67 5.67 -7.82
CA ARG A 210 -9.25 6.46 -6.72
C ARG A 210 -10.76 6.28 -6.58
N ALA A 211 -11.47 6.26 -7.71
CA ALA A 211 -12.92 6.11 -7.73
C ALA A 211 -13.36 4.79 -7.05
N GLY A 212 -12.82 3.66 -7.49
CA GLY A 212 -13.13 2.35 -6.92
C GLY A 212 -12.69 2.20 -5.46
N THR A 213 -11.62 2.85 -5.01
CA THR A 213 -11.26 2.87 -3.59
C THR A 213 -12.32 3.63 -2.78
N ASN A 214 -12.75 4.79 -3.26
CA ASN A 214 -13.74 5.61 -2.58
C ASN A 214 -15.11 4.91 -2.51
N GLU A 215 -15.52 4.18 -3.54
CA GLU A 215 -16.76 3.40 -3.56
C GLU A 215 -16.76 2.31 -2.48
N LEU A 216 -15.69 1.52 -2.37
CA LEU A 216 -15.56 0.50 -1.32
C LEU A 216 -15.61 1.10 0.08
N LEU A 217 -14.88 2.22 0.30
CA LEU A 217 -14.90 2.93 1.57
C LEU A 217 -16.30 3.46 1.90
N ALA A 218 -16.99 4.05 0.94
CA ALA A 218 -18.31 4.64 1.15
C ALA A 218 -19.37 3.56 1.42
N ALA A 219 -19.40 2.49 0.63
CA ALA A 219 -20.33 1.38 0.80
C ALA A 219 -20.21 0.72 2.19
N ASN A 220 -18.98 0.66 2.71
CA ASN A 220 -18.70 0.06 4.01
C ASN A 220 -18.62 1.07 5.17
N LYS A 221 -18.98 2.35 4.92
CA LYS A 221 -18.95 3.43 5.92
C LYS A 221 -17.58 3.58 6.60
N MET A 222 -16.50 3.50 5.83
CA MET A 222 -15.14 3.59 6.34
C MET A 222 -14.45 4.91 5.98
N THR A 223 -15.02 5.74 5.10
CA THR A 223 -14.38 6.96 4.59
C THR A 223 -13.89 7.88 5.71
N HIS A 224 -14.62 8.01 6.82
CA HIS A 224 -14.26 8.91 7.92
C HIS A 224 -13.06 8.46 8.76
N TYR A 225 -12.56 7.24 8.59
CA TYR A 225 -11.36 6.77 9.29
C TYR A 225 -10.06 7.20 8.62
N PHE A 226 -10.10 7.63 7.35
CA PHE A 226 -8.91 7.88 6.54
C PHE A 226 -8.64 9.37 6.34
N ALA A 227 -7.42 9.79 6.70
CA ALA A 227 -6.95 11.16 6.53
C ALA A 227 -6.55 11.48 5.08
N GLY A 228 -6.27 10.46 4.26
CA GLY A 228 -5.88 10.62 2.87
C GLY A 228 -5.77 9.29 2.13
N CYS A 229 -5.62 9.39 0.81
CA CYS A 229 -5.43 8.25 -0.08
C CYS A 229 -4.55 8.67 -1.26
N LEU A 230 -3.44 7.95 -1.46
CA LEU A 230 -2.71 7.91 -2.73
C LEU A 230 -3.12 6.64 -3.49
N ALA A 231 -3.82 6.85 -4.58
CA ALA A 231 -4.26 5.84 -5.52
C ALA A 231 -3.33 5.80 -6.74
N ARG A 232 -3.57 4.82 -7.62
CA ARG A 232 -2.83 4.67 -8.89
C ARG A 232 -2.79 5.96 -9.71
N ASP A 233 -3.90 6.68 -9.73
CA ASP A 233 -4.11 7.81 -10.64
C ASP A 233 -3.33 9.07 -10.19
N ASP A 234 -2.66 9.04 -9.02
CA ASP A 234 -1.81 10.14 -8.52
C ASP A 234 -0.39 10.14 -9.12
N GLY A 235 -0.03 9.13 -9.92
CA GLY A 235 1.19 9.14 -10.75
C GLY A 235 2.51 8.88 -10.02
N TYR A 236 2.47 8.38 -8.78
CA TYR A 236 3.68 7.95 -8.07
C TYR A 236 4.24 6.64 -8.66
N PRO A 237 5.58 6.43 -8.60
CA PRO A 237 6.16 5.12 -8.88
C PRO A 237 5.48 4.01 -8.06
N ARG A 238 5.19 2.88 -8.71
CA ARG A 238 4.50 1.76 -8.06
C ARG A 238 5.39 1.12 -6.98
N LYS A 239 4.77 0.71 -5.85
CA LYS A 239 5.33 -0.26 -4.89
C LYS A 239 6.01 -1.42 -5.66
N PRO A 240 7.24 -1.85 -5.30
CA PRO A 240 7.94 -1.62 -4.04
C PRO A 240 8.73 -0.30 -3.94
N HIS A 241 8.61 0.61 -4.91
CA HIS A 241 9.28 1.91 -4.81
C HIS A 241 8.72 2.74 -3.62
N PRO A 242 9.56 3.38 -2.78
CA PRO A 242 9.11 4.02 -1.54
C PRO A 242 8.42 5.38 -1.72
N ALA A 243 8.55 6.01 -2.90
CA ALA A 243 8.11 7.39 -3.15
C ALA A 243 6.67 7.72 -2.68
N ALA A 244 5.70 6.82 -2.89
CA ALA A 244 4.32 7.05 -2.43
C ALA A 244 4.22 7.09 -0.90
N PHE A 245 4.97 6.22 -0.21
CA PHE A 245 5.01 6.16 1.25
C PHE A 245 5.71 7.39 1.80
N GLU A 246 6.86 7.78 1.25
CA GLU A 246 7.57 9.00 1.62
C GLU A 246 6.72 10.25 1.42
N ALA A 247 5.93 10.30 0.34
CA ALA A 247 5.00 11.38 0.09
C ALA A 247 3.90 11.46 1.15
N VAL A 248 3.31 10.33 1.55
CA VAL A 248 2.31 10.27 2.63
C VAL A 248 2.92 10.71 3.96
N LEU A 249 4.07 10.15 4.33
CA LEU A 249 4.78 10.49 5.57
C LEU A 249 5.03 12.00 5.65
N LYS A 250 5.52 12.60 4.57
CA LYS A 250 5.78 14.04 4.49
C LYS A 250 4.49 14.87 4.53
N THR A 251 3.49 14.52 3.73
CA THR A 251 2.27 15.32 3.55
C THR A 251 1.43 15.36 4.82
N HIS A 252 1.40 14.26 5.56
CA HIS A 252 0.64 14.12 6.80
C HIS A 252 1.49 14.34 8.06
N ASN A 253 2.79 14.66 7.93
CA ASN A 253 3.74 14.82 9.03
C ASN A 253 3.77 13.60 9.97
N LEU A 254 3.81 12.39 9.41
CA LEU A 254 3.79 11.15 10.19
C LEU A 254 5.22 10.80 10.64
N PRO A 255 5.49 10.69 11.96
CA PRO A 255 6.77 10.21 12.46
C PRO A 255 7.01 8.77 12.04
N ARG A 256 8.19 8.45 11.51
CA ARG A 256 8.49 7.12 10.96
C ARG A 256 8.44 6.05 12.05
N GLU A 257 8.95 6.39 13.22
CA GLU A 257 8.97 5.56 14.43
C GLU A 257 7.57 5.25 14.99
N GLU A 258 6.54 6.03 14.65
CA GLU A 258 5.16 5.81 15.07
C GLU A 258 4.26 5.33 13.92
N THR A 259 4.84 5.04 12.76
CA THR A 259 4.09 4.67 11.55
C THR A 259 4.37 3.23 11.15
N MET A 260 3.30 2.53 10.80
CA MET A 260 3.33 1.17 10.28
C MET A 260 2.74 1.13 8.86
N ALA A 261 3.38 0.38 7.97
CA ALA A 261 2.78 -0.07 6.72
C ALA A 261 2.06 -1.40 6.93
N VAL A 262 0.84 -1.54 6.43
CA VAL A 262 0.09 -2.80 6.42
C VAL A 262 -0.32 -3.13 4.99
N GLY A 263 0.05 -4.33 4.53
CA GLY A 263 -0.29 -4.85 3.21
C GLY A 263 -0.25 -6.37 3.16
N ASP A 264 -0.69 -6.96 2.05
CA ASP A 264 -0.80 -8.42 1.88
C ASP A 264 0.33 -9.01 1.02
N ARG A 265 1.20 -8.16 0.46
CA ARG A 265 2.23 -8.59 -0.49
C ARG A 265 3.61 -8.05 -0.14
N ASP A 266 4.62 -8.72 -0.68
CA ASP A 266 6.03 -8.32 -0.61
C ASP A 266 6.25 -6.88 -1.03
N ILE A 267 5.53 -6.40 -2.05
CA ILE A 267 5.68 -5.03 -2.54
C ILE A 267 5.34 -3.98 -1.46
N ASP A 268 4.43 -4.29 -0.54
CA ASP A 268 4.04 -3.39 0.56
C ASP A 268 5.13 -3.36 1.63
N VAL A 269 5.64 -4.54 1.98
CA VAL A 269 6.72 -4.72 2.95
C VAL A 269 7.99 -4.03 2.46
N LEU A 270 8.38 -4.27 1.22
CA LEU A 270 9.59 -3.69 0.63
C LEU A 270 9.47 -2.16 0.48
N ALA A 271 8.30 -1.64 0.09
CA ALA A 271 8.07 -0.20 0.03
C ALA A 271 8.14 0.46 1.42
N GLY A 272 7.51 -0.15 2.43
CA GLY A 272 7.55 0.35 3.80
C GLY A 272 8.96 0.34 4.41
N GLN A 273 9.71 -0.73 4.17
CA GLN A 273 11.11 -0.84 4.61
C GLN A 273 12.02 0.17 3.93
N ALA A 274 11.87 0.35 2.60
CA ALA A 274 12.61 1.38 1.88
C ALA A 274 12.24 2.79 2.33
N ALA A 275 11.01 2.98 2.81
CA ALA A 275 10.56 4.19 3.49
C ALA A 275 10.90 4.22 5.00
N GLY A 276 11.71 3.30 5.52
CA GLY A 276 12.19 3.33 6.90
C GLY A 276 11.10 3.33 7.97
N ILE A 277 9.96 2.68 7.71
CA ILE A 277 8.86 2.51 8.67
C ILE A 277 8.66 1.04 9.03
N PHE A 278 7.94 0.80 10.12
CA PHE A 278 7.59 -0.55 10.53
C PHE A 278 6.66 -1.18 9.51
N THR A 279 6.74 -2.50 9.32
CA THR A 279 5.96 -3.20 8.28
C THR A 279 5.26 -4.41 8.86
N CYS A 280 3.98 -4.54 8.53
CA CYS A 280 3.13 -5.64 8.90
C CYS A 280 2.57 -6.28 7.63
N LEU A 281 2.82 -7.57 7.48
CA LEU A 281 2.24 -8.38 6.42
C LEU A 281 0.97 -9.06 6.94
N PHE A 282 -0.13 -8.90 6.20
CA PHE A 282 -1.37 -9.63 6.43
C PHE A 282 -1.45 -10.86 5.52
N GLY A 283 -1.70 -12.03 6.11
CA GLY A 283 -1.69 -13.30 5.42
C GLY A 283 -0.35 -14.04 5.53
N LEU A 284 -0.24 -15.18 4.84
CA LEU A 284 0.83 -16.16 5.07
C LEU A 284 1.79 -16.34 3.88
N LYS A 285 1.54 -15.69 2.74
CA LYS A 285 2.32 -15.92 1.52
C LYS A 285 3.22 -14.72 1.24
N THR A 286 4.52 -14.99 1.15
CA THR A 286 5.55 -14.02 0.74
C THR A 286 6.45 -14.72 -0.27
N ASP A 287 7.00 -13.96 -1.22
CA ASP A 287 8.01 -14.44 -2.17
C ASP A 287 9.45 -14.11 -1.73
N GLY A 288 9.62 -13.74 -0.44
CA GLY A 288 10.93 -13.53 0.19
C GLY A 288 11.03 -12.28 1.05
N ALA A 289 10.05 -11.38 1.03
CA ALA A 289 10.04 -10.22 1.91
C ALA A 289 9.83 -10.61 3.39
N VAL A 290 10.67 -10.08 4.28
CA VAL A 290 10.57 -10.33 5.73
C VAL A 290 9.98 -9.09 6.40
N ALA A 291 8.70 -9.15 6.76
CA ALA A 291 8.06 -8.08 7.52
C ALA A 291 8.49 -8.08 9.00
N HIS A 292 8.33 -6.94 9.68
CA HIS A 292 8.60 -6.84 11.11
C HIS A 292 7.52 -7.57 11.94
N LEU A 293 6.30 -7.63 11.42
CA LEU A 293 5.18 -8.36 12.00
C LEU A 293 4.42 -9.11 10.90
N ASN A 294 4.06 -10.36 11.16
CA ASN A 294 3.15 -11.12 10.30
C ASN A 294 1.89 -11.43 11.10
N ILE A 295 0.72 -11.19 10.51
CA ILE A 295 -0.57 -11.43 11.15
C ILE A 295 -1.44 -12.33 10.27
N GLY A 296 -2.15 -13.26 10.90
CA GLY A 296 -3.20 -14.06 10.26
C GLY A 296 -4.58 -13.42 10.33
N SER A 297 -4.75 -12.40 11.19
CA SER A 297 -6.03 -11.72 11.41
C SER A 297 -5.83 -10.29 11.93
N PHE A 298 -6.79 -9.40 11.70
CA PHE A 298 -6.73 -8.05 12.27
C PHE A 298 -6.94 -8.01 13.79
N ASP A 299 -7.48 -9.07 14.39
CA ASP A 299 -7.53 -9.23 15.85
C ASP A 299 -6.12 -9.40 16.46
N GLU A 300 -5.19 -10.04 15.73
CA GLU A 300 -3.78 -10.10 16.12
C GLU A 300 -3.13 -8.72 16.08
N LEU A 301 -3.37 -7.96 15.00
CA LEU A 301 -2.86 -6.60 14.89
C LEU A 301 -3.41 -5.71 15.99
N TYR A 302 -4.72 -5.76 16.25
CA TYR A 302 -5.35 -5.00 17.31
C TYR A 302 -4.71 -5.31 18.67
N ARG A 303 -4.52 -6.58 19.01
CA ARG A 303 -3.84 -7.00 20.26
C ARG A 303 -2.41 -6.48 20.34
N TYR A 304 -1.65 -6.55 19.24
CA TYR A 304 -0.29 -6.03 19.17
C TYR A 304 -0.25 -4.51 19.45
N LEU A 305 -1.15 -3.75 18.83
CA LEU A 305 -1.26 -2.30 19.03
C LEU A 305 -1.68 -1.93 20.46
N CYS A 306 -2.59 -2.69 21.08
CA CYS A 306 -2.97 -2.47 22.48
C CYS A 306 -1.84 -2.74 23.48
N GLN A 307 -1.00 -3.74 23.21
CA GLN A 307 0.17 -4.04 24.06
C GLN A 307 1.24 -2.96 23.95
N GLY A 308 1.44 -2.39 22.76
CA GLY A 308 2.29 -1.20 22.58
C GLY A 308 1.80 -0.03 23.44
N ALA A 309 0.48 0.13 23.57
CA ALA A 309 -0.12 1.21 24.37
C ALA A 309 -0.03 1.02 25.87
N ALA A 310 -0.15 -0.23 26.35
CA ALA A 310 -0.06 -0.51 27.78
C ALA A 310 1.36 -0.31 28.35
N ASN A 311 2.38 -0.35 27.50
CA ASN A 311 3.79 -0.36 27.91
C ASN A 311 4.53 0.96 27.62
N ALA A 312 3.84 1.98 27.12
CA ALA A 312 4.38 3.32 26.80
C ALA A 312 3.96 4.37 27.84
#